data_AF-A0A0F9CCK0-F1
#
_entry.id   AF-A0A0F9CCK0-F1
#
_cell.length_a   1.000
_cell.length_b   1.000
_cell.length_c   1.000
_cell.angle_alpha   90.00
_cell.angle_beta   90.00
_cell.angle_gamma   90.00
#
_symmetry.space_group_name_H-M   'P 1'
#
loop_
_entity.id
_entity.type
_entity.pdbx_description
1 polymer ?
#
loop_
_entity_poly.entity_id
_entity_poly.type
_entity_poly.pdbx_seq_one_letter_code
_entity_poly.pdbx_strand_id
1 'polypeptide(L)'
;MYKIEIGAGFVVSALGGSGILQSLPASVALLGIGILLMSHGCYEIFFKPRMFLRKRLVKWLLNRNWKVRLEKHADFYFIIWAEDDSGREVMIGRTRNDKGILAFTALIHQDNKLLSPLDRLEANLRRQLIEDIKAFLAGKDMAYKGPFWPMNKLAVKHALPLDSQLTEHAVDLKAKEVVNAVMGVHSLIRKSIIPLTSDND
;
A
#
# COMPACT_ATOMS: atom_id res chain seq x y z
N MET A 1 -27.98 8.59 -6.85
CA MET A 1 -28.26 8.81 -5.41
C MET A 1 -29.12 7.63 -4.94
N TYR A 2 -28.49 6.52 -4.57
CA TYR A 2 -29.19 5.29 -4.13
C TYR A 2 -29.08 5.18 -2.61
N LYS A 3 -30.24 5.18 -1.95
CA LYS A 3 -30.40 5.06 -0.50
C LYS A 3 -30.04 3.64 -0.04
N ILE A 4 -29.16 3.54 0.94
CA ILE A 4 -28.91 2.32 1.70
C ILE A 4 -30.00 2.24 2.78
N GLU A 5 -31.14 1.64 2.45
CA GLU A 5 -32.26 1.39 3.39
C GLU A 5 -32.40 -0.09 3.79
N ILE A 6 -31.41 -0.94 3.49
CA ILE A 6 -31.46 -2.37 3.84
C ILE A 6 -30.38 -2.66 4.88
N GLY A 7 -30.73 -2.53 6.16
CA GLY A 7 -29.86 -2.95 7.26
C GLY A 7 -30.35 -2.56 8.64
N ALA A 8 -31.00 -1.40 8.78
CA ALA A 8 -31.59 -0.97 10.05
C ALA A 8 -32.99 -1.57 10.28
N GLY A 9 -33.78 -1.78 9.21
CA GLY A 9 -35.16 -2.26 9.32
C GLY A 9 -35.29 -3.69 9.87
N PHE A 10 -34.37 -4.59 9.50
CA PHE A 10 -34.50 -6.01 9.85
C PHE A 10 -34.18 -6.30 11.33
N VAL A 11 -33.29 -5.51 11.94
CA VAL A 11 -32.93 -5.65 13.37
C VAL A 11 -34.06 -5.13 14.28
N VAL A 12 -34.81 -4.11 13.84
CA VAL A 12 -35.97 -3.61 14.59
C VAL A 12 -37.14 -4.61 14.51
N SER A 13 -37.34 -5.27 13.38
CA SER A 13 -38.41 -6.26 13.21
C SER A 13 -38.23 -7.53 14.05
N ALA A 14 -36.99 -7.98 14.28
CA ALA A 14 -36.72 -9.18 15.08
C ALA A 14 -36.84 -8.93 16.60
N LEU A 15 -36.68 -7.69 17.06
CA LEU A 15 -36.76 -7.31 18.49
C LEU A 15 -38.14 -6.75 18.88
N GLY A 16 -38.99 -6.39 17.91
CA GLY A 16 -40.37 -5.95 18.15
C GLY A 16 -41.34 -7.09 18.51
N GLY A 17 -40.97 -8.35 18.27
CA GLY A 17 -41.81 -9.53 18.55
C GLY A 17 -41.70 -10.09 19.97
N SER A 18 -40.70 -9.66 20.75
CA SER A 18 -40.54 -10.03 22.15
C SER A 18 -40.66 -8.78 22.99
N GLY A 19 -41.72 -8.64 23.78
CA GLY A 19 -42.06 -7.47 24.63
C GLY A 19 -41.06 -7.12 25.73
N ILE A 20 -39.78 -7.41 25.55
CA ILE A 20 -38.68 -7.19 26.49
C ILE A 20 -38.09 -5.77 26.34
N LEU A 21 -38.30 -5.10 25.19
CA LEU A 21 -37.69 -3.78 24.94
C LEU A 21 -38.53 -2.57 25.38
N GLN A 22 -39.80 -2.76 25.77
CA GLN A 22 -40.70 -1.64 26.11
C GLN A 22 -40.60 -1.17 27.57
N SER A 23 -39.96 -1.94 28.46
CA SER A 23 -39.90 -1.64 29.90
C SER A 23 -38.48 -1.37 30.43
N LEU A 24 -37.46 -1.42 29.58
CA LEU A 24 -36.07 -1.23 29.98
C LEU A 24 -35.60 0.22 29.75
N PRO A 25 -34.81 0.79 30.67
CA PRO A 25 -34.15 2.06 30.45
C PRO A 25 -33.32 2.01 29.15
N ALA A 26 -33.35 3.09 28.36
CA ALA A 26 -32.69 3.16 27.06
C ALA A 26 -31.19 2.75 27.10
N SER A 27 -30.53 2.96 28.23
CA SER A 27 -29.15 2.53 28.50
C SER A 27 -28.96 1.02 28.45
N VAL A 28 -29.93 0.23 28.94
CA VAL A 28 -29.88 -1.24 28.97
C VAL A 28 -30.20 -1.81 27.59
N ALA A 29 -31.15 -1.21 26.86
CA ALA A 29 -31.45 -1.58 25.49
C ALA A 29 -30.25 -1.34 24.55
N LEU A 30 -29.56 -0.20 24.70
CA LEU A 30 -28.33 0.11 23.97
C LEU A 30 -27.18 -0.86 24.29
N LEU A 31 -27.05 -1.27 25.55
CA LEU A 31 -26.09 -2.31 25.98
C LEU A 31 -26.40 -3.65 25.32
N GLY A 32 -27.67 -4.06 25.29
CA GLY A 32 -28.12 -5.29 24.62
C GLY A 32 -27.81 -5.28 23.12
N ILE A 33 -28.09 -4.16 22.43
CA ILE A 33 -27.74 -3.98 21.02
C ILE A 33 -26.23 -4.01 20.81
N GLY A 34 -25.44 -3.38 21.69
CA GLY A 34 -23.98 -3.40 21.65
C GLY A 34 -23.40 -4.81 21.80
N ILE A 35 -23.93 -5.60 22.72
CA ILE A 35 -23.55 -7.00 22.94
C ILE A 35 -23.99 -7.89 21.75
N LEU A 36 -25.17 -7.64 21.18
CA LEU A 36 -25.67 -8.36 20.01
C LEU A 36 -24.82 -8.08 18.77
N LEU A 37 -24.42 -6.83 18.54
CA LEU A 37 -23.50 -6.44 17.47
C LEU A 37 -22.08 -7.00 17.65
N MET A 38 -21.63 -7.19 18.90
CA MET A 38 -20.37 -7.85 19.22
C MET A 38 -20.44 -9.38 18.99
N SER A 39 -21.56 -10.02 19.30
CA SER A 39 -21.74 -11.47 19.21
C SER A 39 -22.13 -11.97 17.80
N HIS A 40 -22.87 -11.19 17.01
CA HIS A 40 -23.31 -11.55 15.65
C HIS A 40 -22.28 -11.21 14.55
N GLY A 41 -20.99 -11.09 14.88
CA GLY A 41 -19.92 -11.01 13.88
C GLY A 41 -19.72 -9.64 13.21
N CYS A 42 -20.56 -8.64 13.46
CA CYS A 42 -20.32 -7.27 12.96
C CYS A 42 -18.99 -6.68 13.47
N TYR A 43 -18.59 -7.01 14.71
CA TYR A 43 -17.28 -6.65 15.25
C TYR A 43 -16.12 -7.35 14.50
N GLU A 44 -16.30 -8.61 14.11
CA GLU A 44 -15.28 -9.38 13.37
C GLU A 44 -15.15 -8.96 11.91
N ILE A 45 -16.24 -8.51 11.28
CA ILE A 45 -16.26 -8.12 9.86
C ILE A 45 -15.78 -6.67 9.70
N PHE A 46 -16.15 -5.75 10.59
CA PHE A 46 -15.85 -4.31 10.42
C PHE A 46 -14.69 -3.78 11.27
N PHE A 47 -14.44 -4.31 12.47
CA PHE A 47 -13.48 -3.74 13.44
C PHE A 47 -12.19 -4.55 13.60
N LYS A 48 -12.28 -5.87 13.74
CA LYS A 48 -11.15 -6.78 14.02
C LYS A 48 -10.06 -6.86 12.92
N PRO A 49 -10.39 -6.84 11.60
CA PRO A 49 -9.37 -6.94 10.54
C PRO A 49 -8.49 -5.68 10.47
N ARG A 50 -9.02 -4.53 10.91
CA ARG A 50 -8.38 -3.22 10.75
C ARG A 50 -7.53 -2.79 11.95
N MET A 51 -7.85 -3.22 13.17
CA MET A 51 -7.12 -2.87 14.39
C MET A 51 -5.77 -3.61 14.53
N PHE A 52 -5.68 -4.85 14.02
CA PHE A 52 -4.47 -5.67 14.12
C PHE A 52 -3.69 -5.78 12.81
N LEU A 53 -4.15 -5.13 11.73
CA LEU A 53 -3.54 -5.20 10.41
C LEU A 53 -2.03 -4.91 10.46
N ARG A 54 -1.60 -3.85 11.14
CA ARG A 54 -0.18 -3.51 11.29
C ARG A 54 0.62 -4.66 11.90
N LYS A 55 0.16 -5.23 13.02
CA LYS A 55 0.86 -6.35 13.69
C LYS A 55 0.92 -7.59 12.81
N ARG A 56 -0.18 -7.89 12.11
CA ARG A 56 -0.28 -9.01 11.17
C ARG A 56 0.68 -8.85 9.99
N LEU A 57 0.72 -7.66 9.36
CA LEU A 57 1.64 -7.33 8.29
C LEU A 57 3.10 -7.48 8.74
N VAL A 58 3.47 -6.97 9.91
CA VAL A 58 4.82 -7.12 10.46
C VAL A 58 5.18 -8.61 10.62
N LYS A 59 4.29 -9.41 11.22
CA LYS A 59 4.53 -10.85 11.39
C LYS A 59 4.73 -11.55 10.05
N TRP A 60 3.89 -11.25 9.07
CA TRP A 60 3.96 -11.80 7.71
C TRP A 60 5.25 -11.45 6.99
N LEU A 61 5.69 -10.20 7.09
CA LEU A 61 6.94 -9.74 6.49
C LEU A 61 8.15 -10.43 7.14
N LEU A 62 8.17 -10.52 8.47
CA LEU A 62 9.22 -11.23 9.21
C LEU A 62 9.27 -12.73 8.85
N ASN A 63 8.12 -13.39 8.71
CA ASN A 63 8.04 -14.79 8.26
C ASN A 63 8.63 -15.02 6.86
N ARG A 64 8.68 -13.96 6.05
CA ARG A 64 9.21 -13.96 4.67
C ARG A 64 10.62 -13.38 4.59
N ASN A 65 11.32 -13.31 5.72
CA ASN A 65 12.68 -12.80 5.88
C ASN A 65 12.86 -11.31 5.52
N TRP A 66 11.79 -10.53 5.51
CA TRP A 66 11.94 -9.08 5.42
C TRP A 66 12.37 -8.52 6.76
N LYS A 67 13.35 -7.62 6.74
CA LYS A 67 13.68 -6.79 7.90
C LYS A 67 12.70 -5.63 7.97
N VAL A 68 12.13 -5.38 9.15
CA VAL A 68 11.00 -4.46 9.29
C VAL A 68 11.33 -3.30 10.23
N ARG A 69 11.10 -2.07 9.77
CA ARG A 69 11.19 -0.83 10.56
C ARG A 69 9.84 -0.12 10.56
N LEU A 70 9.41 0.38 11.71
CA LEU A 70 8.12 1.05 11.86
C LEU A 70 8.33 2.56 11.93
N GLU A 71 7.54 3.31 11.17
CA GLU A 71 7.58 4.77 11.18
C GLU A 71 6.19 5.35 11.50
N LYS A 72 6.18 6.51 12.15
CA LYS A 72 4.97 7.27 12.47
C LYS A 72 4.95 8.54 11.63
N HIS A 73 3.83 8.79 10.96
CA HIS A 73 3.60 10.01 10.19
C HIS A 73 2.16 10.47 10.36
N ALA A 74 1.92 11.79 10.37
CA ALA A 74 0.60 12.36 10.65
C ALA A 74 -0.47 11.92 9.65
N ASP A 75 -0.11 11.82 8.37
CA ASP A 75 -1.03 11.46 7.27
C ASP A 75 -1.34 9.97 7.16
N PHE A 76 -0.67 9.13 7.96
CA PHE A 76 -0.77 7.68 7.87
C PHE A 76 -1.38 7.08 9.13
N TYR A 77 -2.09 5.97 8.97
CA TYR A 77 -2.45 5.10 10.10
C TYR A 77 -1.22 4.34 10.59
N PHE A 78 -0.40 3.89 9.65
CA PHE A 78 0.90 3.29 9.91
C PHE A 78 1.76 3.33 8.66
N ILE A 79 3.08 3.29 8.88
CA ILE A 79 4.10 3.06 7.85
C ILE A 79 4.99 1.91 8.34
N ILE A 80 5.26 0.97 7.45
CA ILE A 80 6.13 -0.17 7.64
C ILE A 80 7.15 -0.12 6.51
N TRP A 81 8.42 0.08 6.84
CA TRP A 81 9.51 -0.14 5.91
C TRP A 81 9.90 -1.62 5.98
N ALA A 82 9.86 -2.28 4.84
CA ALA A 82 10.34 -3.65 4.67
C ALA A 82 11.59 -3.61 3.78
N GLU A 83 12.66 -4.21 4.26
CA GLU A 83 13.94 -4.33 3.56
C GLU A 83 14.22 -5.81 3.31
N ASP A 84 14.60 -6.15 2.09
CA ASP A 84 15.02 -7.52 1.76
C ASP A 84 16.51 -7.75 2.01
N ASP A 85 16.96 -8.99 1.84
CA ASP A 85 18.36 -9.39 2.05
C ASP A 85 19.36 -8.64 1.15
N SER A 86 18.89 -8.02 0.06
CA SER A 86 19.72 -7.22 -0.85
C SER A 86 19.75 -5.74 -0.47
N GLY A 87 19.17 -5.35 0.68
CA GLY A 87 19.10 -3.98 1.16
C GLY A 87 18.09 -3.11 0.42
N ARG A 88 17.15 -3.72 -0.33
CA ARG A 88 16.15 -2.97 -1.11
C ARG A 88 14.94 -2.71 -0.21
N GLU A 89 14.59 -1.43 -0.07
CA GLU A 89 13.51 -1.00 0.81
C GLU A 89 12.19 -0.76 0.05
N VAL A 90 11.09 -1.19 0.65
CA VAL A 90 9.72 -0.84 0.25
C VAL A 90 8.94 -0.29 1.44
N MET A 91 8.29 0.85 1.25
CA MET A 91 7.35 1.45 2.17
C MET A 91 5.97 0.83 1.97
N ILE A 92 5.46 0.18 3.00
CA ILE A 92 4.11 -0.40 3.06
C ILE A 92 3.31 0.44 4.05
N GLY A 93 2.30 1.15 3.56
CA GLY A 93 1.58 2.13 4.36
C GLY A 93 0.11 2.19 4.06
N ARG A 94 -0.64 2.68 5.04
CA ARG A 94 -2.06 3.01 4.87
C ARG A 94 -2.26 4.47 5.22
N THR A 95 -2.72 5.26 4.26
CA THR A 95 -3.01 6.68 4.46
C THR A 95 -4.33 6.86 5.22
N ARG A 96 -4.50 8.01 5.87
CA ARG A 96 -5.78 8.35 6.53
C ARG A 96 -6.87 8.75 5.54
N ASN A 97 -6.46 9.27 4.38
CA ASN A 97 -7.36 9.69 3.31
C ASN A 97 -7.92 8.51 2.51
N ASP A 98 -7.16 7.41 2.38
CA ASP A 98 -7.53 6.24 1.58
C ASP A 98 -7.65 4.99 2.45
N LYS A 99 -8.82 4.83 3.09
CA LYS A 99 -9.05 3.79 4.10
C LYS A 99 -9.15 2.39 3.51
N GLY A 100 -9.38 2.24 2.21
CA GLY A 100 -9.62 0.94 1.56
C GLY A 100 -8.36 0.27 1.00
N ILE A 101 -7.20 0.91 1.05
CA ILE A 101 -6.03 0.50 0.25
C ILE A 101 -4.79 0.34 1.13
N LEU A 102 -4.00 -0.69 0.85
CA LEU A 102 -2.62 -0.86 1.32
C LEU A 102 -1.68 -0.42 0.20
N ALA A 103 -0.95 0.67 0.42
CA ALA A 103 -0.01 1.22 -0.54
C ALA A 103 1.38 0.61 -0.34
N PHE A 104 2.02 0.25 -1.44
CA PHE A 104 3.40 -0.18 -1.54
C PHE A 104 4.14 0.89 -2.34
N THR A 105 5.27 1.37 -1.84
CA THR A 105 6.02 2.44 -2.51
C THR A 105 7.51 2.22 -2.31
N ALA A 106 8.28 2.23 -3.39
CA ALA A 106 9.72 2.18 -3.33
C ALA A 106 10.31 3.37 -4.09
N LEU A 107 11.32 4.00 -3.50
CA LEU A 107 12.05 5.10 -4.13
C LEU A 107 13.12 4.54 -5.06
N ILE A 108 13.29 5.17 -6.22
CA ILE A 108 14.40 4.87 -7.13
C ILE A 108 15.64 5.56 -6.57
N HIS A 109 16.44 4.83 -5.79
CA HIS A 109 17.69 5.34 -5.22
C HIS A 109 18.77 5.39 -6.29
N GLN A 110 19.06 6.58 -6.80
CA GLN A 110 20.16 6.75 -7.73
C GLN A 110 21.48 6.76 -6.98
N ASP A 111 22.34 5.79 -7.29
CA ASP A 111 23.72 5.76 -6.83
C ASP A 111 24.44 7.02 -7.36
N ASN A 112 25.32 7.63 -6.54
CA ASN A 112 26.06 8.84 -6.91
C ASN A 112 26.86 8.66 -8.21
N LYS A 113 27.28 7.43 -8.50
CA LYS A 113 27.98 7.07 -9.76
C LYS A 113 27.10 7.19 -11.00
N LEU A 114 25.77 7.06 -10.86
CA LEU A 114 24.81 7.16 -11.95
C LEU A 114 24.32 8.59 -12.18
N LEU A 115 24.41 9.46 -11.17
CA LEU A 115 23.90 10.84 -11.25
C LEU A 115 24.66 11.69 -12.28
N SER A 116 26.00 11.67 -12.26
CA SER A 116 26.79 12.53 -13.14
C SER A 116 26.64 12.21 -14.64
N PRO A 117 26.66 10.94 -15.09
CA PRO A 117 26.38 10.61 -16.48
C PRO A 117 24.92 10.89 -16.88
N LEU A 118 23.98 10.67 -15.97
CA LEU A 118 22.56 10.94 -16.22
C LEU A 118 22.31 12.43 -16.46
N ASP A 119 22.95 13.32 -15.70
CA ASP A 119 22.87 14.77 -15.88
C ASP A 119 23.50 15.27 -17.18
N ARG A 120 24.34 14.46 -17.83
CA ARG A 120 24.97 14.76 -19.14
C ARG A 120 24.18 14.25 -20.35
N LEU A 121 23.11 13.46 -20.13
CA LEU A 121 22.25 13.00 -21.23
C LEU A 121 21.68 14.19 -22.01
N GLU A 122 21.64 14.10 -23.33
CA GLU A 122 20.96 15.08 -24.17
C GLU A 122 19.44 15.07 -23.95
N ALA A 123 18.78 16.20 -24.21
CA ALA A 123 17.33 16.35 -23.98
C ALA A 123 16.48 15.31 -24.73
N ASN A 124 16.89 14.91 -25.94
CA ASN A 124 16.19 13.90 -26.73
C ASN A 124 16.29 12.52 -26.08
N LEU A 125 17.49 12.11 -25.66
CA LEU A 125 17.71 10.84 -24.97
C LEU A 125 17.02 10.80 -23.59
N ARG A 126 16.98 11.93 -22.87
CA ARG A 126 16.20 12.04 -21.63
C ARG A 126 14.72 11.78 -21.88
N ARG A 127 14.14 12.40 -22.92
CA ARG A 127 12.73 12.22 -23.26
C ARG A 127 12.44 10.76 -23.61
N GLN A 128 13.30 10.13 -24.40
CA GLN A 128 13.16 8.71 -24.76
C GLN A 128 13.22 7.81 -23.51
N LEU A 129 14.22 7.99 -22.64
CA LEU A 129 14.34 7.23 -21.39
C LEU A 129 13.09 7.39 -20.50
N ILE A 130 12.54 8.60 -20.41
CA ILE A 130 11.31 8.84 -19.63
C ILE A 130 10.13 8.05 -20.21
N GLU A 131 9.96 8.03 -21.53
CA GLU A 131 8.89 7.27 -22.18
C GLU A 131 9.11 5.75 -22.02
N ASP A 132 10.36 5.28 -22.14
CA ASP A 132 10.70 3.86 -21.91
C ASP A 132 10.38 3.43 -20.47
N ILE A 133 10.69 4.29 -19.48
CA ILE A 133 10.34 4.03 -18.07
C ILE A 133 8.83 4.00 -17.89
N LYS A 134 8.08 4.96 -18.47
CA LYS A 134 6.61 4.98 -18.39
C LYS A 134 6.00 3.72 -19.00
N ALA A 135 6.44 3.35 -20.20
CA ALA A 135 5.97 2.16 -20.90
C ALA A 135 6.28 0.89 -20.10
N PHE A 136 7.48 0.79 -19.54
CA PHE A 136 7.89 -0.32 -18.67
C PHE A 136 7.00 -0.43 -17.43
N LEU A 137 6.76 0.68 -16.72
CA LEU A 137 5.93 0.68 -15.52
C LEU A 137 4.46 0.39 -15.84
N ALA A 138 3.94 0.92 -16.94
CA ALA A 138 2.60 0.61 -17.42
C ALA A 138 2.44 -0.88 -17.76
N GLY A 139 3.42 -1.50 -18.43
CA GLY A 139 3.43 -2.93 -18.72
C GLY A 139 3.56 -3.84 -17.47
N LYS A 140 3.82 -3.27 -16.29
CA LYS A 140 3.86 -3.96 -15.00
C LYS A 140 2.66 -3.62 -14.11
N ASP A 141 1.69 -2.87 -14.63
CA ASP A 141 0.55 -2.32 -13.87
C ASP A 141 1.00 -1.53 -12.62
N MET A 142 2.11 -0.81 -12.75
CA MET A 142 2.70 -0.02 -11.67
C MET A 142 2.40 1.46 -11.85
N ALA A 143 1.94 2.10 -10.78
CA ALA A 143 1.84 3.55 -10.71
C ALA A 143 3.20 4.17 -10.34
N TYR A 144 3.31 5.48 -10.51
CA TYR A 144 4.49 6.24 -10.07
C TYR A 144 4.08 7.55 -9.39
N LYS A 145 4.99 8.12 -8.60
CA LYS A 145 4.83 9.45 -7.99
C LYS A 145 6.14 10.22 -8.08
N GLY A 146 6.04 11.53 -8.31
CA GLY A 146 7.17 12.45 -8.34
C GLY A 146 7.58 12.84 -9.76
N PRO A 147 8.52 13.77 -9.88
CA PRO A 147 9.05 14.18 -11.19
C PRO A 147 9.90 13.06 -11.80
N PHE A 148 9.83 12.92 -13.12
CA PHE A 148 10.76 12.08 -13.89
C PHE A 148 12.12 12.73 -14.09
N TRP A 149 12.27 14.03 -13.78
CA TRP A 149 13.57 14.69 -13.76
C TRP A 149 13.59 15.80 -12.70
N PRO A 150 14.56 15.83 -11.78
CA PRO A 150 15.53 14.77 -11.48
C PRO A 150 14.82 13.50 -10.97
N MET A 151 15.30 12.32 -11.41
CA MET A 151 14.67 11.02 -11.12
C MET A 151 14.85 10.55 -9.68
N ASN A 152 15.69 11.21 -8.88
CA ASN A 152 15.93 10.89 -7.47
C ASN A 152 14.69 11.01 -6.56
N LYS A 153 13.62 11.67 -7.04
CA LYS A 153 12.33 11.77 -6.35
C LYS A 153 11.24 10.87 -6.96
N LEU A 154 11.59 10.08 -7.98
CA LEU A 154 10.64 9.16 -8.60
C LEU A 154 10.45 7.93 -7.71
N ALA A 155 9.20 7.65 -7.39
CA ALA A 155 8.80 6.50 -6.61
C ALA A 155 7.88 5.61 -7.43
N VAL A 156 8.14 4.30 -7.40
CA VAL A 156 7.24 3.29 -7.96
C VAL A 156 6.21 2.93 -6.91
N LYS A 157 4.96 2.76 -7.33
CA LYS A 157 3.82 2.53 -6.46
C LYS A 157 2.97 1.36 -6.92
N HIS A 158 2.49 0.61 -5.93
CA HIS A 158 1.39 -0.34 -6.11
C HIS A 158 0.39 -0.21 -4.97
N ALA A 159 -0.81 -0.74 -5.18
CA ALA A 159 -1.92 -0.69 -4.25
C ALA A 159 -2.61 -2.05 -4.20
N LEU A 160 -2.90 -2.52 -2.99
CA LEU A 160 -3.79 -3.66 -2.76
C LEU A 160 -5.07 -3.21 -2.05
N PRO A 161 -6.25 -3.67 -2.48
CA PRO A 161 -7.46 -3.46 -1.70
C PRO A 161 -7.36 -4.20 -0.35
N LEU A 162 -7.86 -3.56 0.70
CA LEU A 162 -7.99 -4.14 2.03
C LEU A 162 -9.32 -4.88 2.14
N ASP A 163 -9.37 -6.07 1.58
CA ASP A 163 -10.51 -6.98 1.61
C ASP A 163 -10.18 -8.30 2.31
N SER A 164 -11.12 -9.26 2.26
CA SER A 164 -10.96 -10.59 2.83
C SER A 164 -9.90 -11.45 2.13
N GLN A 165 -9.42 -11.06 0.95
CA GLN A 165 -8.41 -11.77 0.17
C GLN A 165 -6.98 -11.31 0.48
N LEU A 166 -6.80 -10.32 1.37
CA LEU A 166 -5.47 -9.93 1.82
C LEU A 166 -4.79 -11.08 2.58
N THR A 167 -3.79 -11.70 1.96
CA THR A 167 -3.00 -12.80 2.51
C THR A 167 -1.53 -12.43 2.67
N GLU A 168 -0.81 -13.20 3.49
CA GLU A 168 0.65 -13.08 3.63
C GLU A 168 1.36 -13.16 2.27
N HIS A 169 0.95 -14.13 1.45
CA HIS A 169 1.53 -14.34 0.13
C HIS A 169 1.28 -13.15 -0.80
N ALA A 170 0.08 -12.58 -0.82
CA ALA A 170 -0.23 -11.41 -1.63
C ALA A 170 0.63 -10.20 -1.24
N VAL A 171 0.83 -9.98 0.06
CA VAL A 171 1.68 -8.87 0.56
C VAL A 171 3.14 -9.07 0.15
N ASP A 172 3.70 -10.26 0.34
CA ASP A 172 5.07 -10.59 -0.07
C ASP A 172 5.26 -10.44 -1.58
N LEU A 173 4.33 -10.98 -2.37
CA LEU A 173 4.36 -10.88 -3.83
C LEU A 173 4.35 -9.42 -4.28
N LYS A 174 3.44 -8.60 -3.74
CA LYS A 174 3.36 -7.18 -4.12
C LYS A 174 4.57 -6.36 -3.67
N ALA A 175 5.14 -6.64 -2.51
CA ALA A 175 6.40 -6.06 -2.09
C ALA A 175 7.53 -6.37 -3.10
N LYS A 176 7.65 -7.64 -3.51
CA LYS A 176 8.64 -8.09 -4.50
C LYS A 176 8.42 -7.49 -5.88
N GLU A 177 7.17 -7.41 -6.35
CA GLU A 177 6.84 -6.79 -7.63
C GLU A 177 7.28 -5.32 -7.70
N VAL A 178 7.04 -4.54 -6.63
CA VAL A 178 7.46 -3.13 -6.57
C VAL A 178 8.98 -3.00 -6.58
N VAL A 179 9.69 -3.84 -5.81
CA VAL A 179 11.17 -3.87 -5.81
C VAL A 179 11.72 -4.27 -7.18
N ASN A 180 11.13 -5.28 -7.82
CA ASN A 180 11.53 -5.72 -9.16
C ASN A 180 11.27 -4.64 -10.22
N ALA A 181 10.18 -3.88 -10.11
CA ALA A 181 9.91 -2.75 -10.98
C ALA A 181 10.97 -1.65 -10.82
N VAL A 182 11.35 -1.32 -9.57
CA VAL A 182 12.47 -0.39 -9.32
C VAL A 182 13.76 -0.88 -9.95
N MET A 183 14.09 -2.17 -9.82
CA MET A 183 15.27 -2.75 -10.49
C MET A 183 15.21 -2.64 -12.02
N GLY A 184 14.05 -2.88 -12.61
CA GLY A 184 13.85 -2.71 -14.05
C GLY A 184 14.13 -1.27 -14.49
N VAL A 185 13.64 -0.28 -13.74
CA VAL A 185 13.92 1.13 -13.98
C VAL A 185 15.42 1.43 -13.83
N HIS A 186 16.09 0.90 -12.80
CA HIS A 186 17.55 1.01 -12.67
C HIS A 186 18.30 0.41 -13.85
N SER A 187 17.83 -0.72 -14.38
CA SER A 187 18.43 -1.34 -15.56
C SER A 187 18.26 -0.49 -16.82
N LEU A 188 17.10 0.16 -17.00
CA LEU A 188 16.87 1.07 -18.12
C LEU A 188 17.79 2.28 -18.04
N ILE A 189 17.86 2.91 -16.86
CA ILE A 189 18.78 4.02 -16.59
C ILE A 189 20.22 3.62 -16.91
N ARG A 190 20.67 2.46 -16.41
CA ARG A 190 22.02 1.96 -16.66
C ARG A 190 22.28 1.77 -18.16
N LYS A 191 21.34 1.19 -18.91
CA LYS A 191 21.49 0.99 -20.36
C LYS A 191 21.63 2.29 -21.13
N SER A 192 20.92 3.34 -20.71
CA SER A 192 20.98 4.65 -21.37
C SER A 192 22.27 5.43 -21.11
N ILE A 193 23.02 5.11 -20.06
CA ILE A 193 24.29 5.78 -19.74
C ILE A 193 25.54 5.03 -20.24
N ILE A 194 25.46 3.73 -20.55
CA ILE A 194 26.60 2.92 -21.05
C ILE A 194 27.31 3.61 -22.24
N PRO A 195 26.59 4.15 -23.25
CA PRO A 195 27.24 4.82 -24.38
C PRO A 195 28.05 6.07 -23.97
N LEU A 196 27.69 6.73 -22.86
CA LEU A 196 28.37 7.93 -22.38
C LEU A 196 29.64 7.60 -21.57
N THR A 197 29.75 6.37 -21.06
CA THR A 197 30.91 5.89 -20.31
C THR A 197 31.97 5.27 -21.20
N SER A 198 31.64 4.80 -22.41
CA SER A 198 32.59 4.22 -23.36
C SER A 198 33.42 5.24 -24.14
N ASP A 199 33.01 6.52 -24.17
CA ASP A 199 33.72 7.58 -24.90
C ASP A 199 34.83 8.27 -24.07
N ASN A 200 35.08 7.81 -22.83
CA ASN A 200 36.07 8.38 -21.91
C ASN A 200 37.23 7.43 -21.56
N ASP A 201 37.33 6.27 -22.22
CA ASP A 201 38.48 5.35 -22.17
C ASP A 201 39.22 5.39 -23.52
#